data_AF-A0AAD7JA68-F1
#
_entry.id   AF-A0AAD7JA68-F1
#
_cell.length_a   1.000
_cell.length_b   1.000
_cell.length_c   1.000
_cell.angle_alpha   90.00
_cell.angle_beta   90.00
_cell.angle_gamma   90.00
#
_symmetry.space_group_name_H-M   'P 1'
#
loop_
_entity.id
_entity.type
_entity.pdbx_description
1 polymer ?
#
loop_
_entity_poly.entity_id
_entity_poly.type
_entity_poly.pdbx_seq_one_letter_code
_entity_poly.pdbx_strand_id
1 'polypeptide(L)'
;MSLGTLVPHTIRSELIAIKTFQTIAISHAYSRLSPNLVNLANHKLPSRFYRDYVYSYIYKLAKKEMKAAGSVKKGIRDTNIYKHRKEVSEERTEFLRSEGYRSRVIALSEEVECHSDDEPSFDANRNPILDAAGNPVYSIYAKSARNPHITEFFRAVDVARAQVKAATKKRRHIAPPCTRVPSNLESDIS
;
A
#
# COMPACT_ATOMS: atom_id res chain seq x y z
N MET A 1 -34.85 -9.98 -14.13
CA MET A 1 -33.87 -10.83 -13.42
C MET A 1 -34.07 -10.60 -11.92
N SER A 2 -34.62 -11.60 -11.24
CA SER A 2 -34.99 -11.52 -9.81
C SER A 2 -33.72 -11.36 -8.96
N LEU A 3 -33.62 -10.23 -8.26
CA LEU A 3 -32.58 -9.95 -7.29
C LEU A 3 -32.70 -10.96 -6.15
N GLY A 4 -31.85 -11.98 -6.21
CA GLY A 4 -31.68 -12.96 -5.14
C GLY A 4 -31.56 -12.25 -3.80
N THR A 5 -32.48 -12.59 -2.91
CA THR A 5 -32.49 -12.20 -1.52
C THR A 5 -31.08 -12.36 -0.96
N LEU A 6 -30.50 -11.24 -0.53
CA LEU A 6 -29.26 -11.21 0.23
C LEU A 6 -29.51 -12.14 1.42
N VAL A 7 -28.99 -13.37 1.37
CA VAL A 7 -29.29 -14.40 2.37
C VAL A 7 -29.01 -13.77 3.72
N PRO A 8 -30.03 -13.52 4.57
CA PRO A 8 -29.79 -12.99 5.89
C PRO A 8 -28.90 -14.01 6.55
N HIS A 9 -27.69 -13.59 6.93
CA HIS A 9 -26.69 -14.46 7.53
C HIS A 9 -27.38 -15.29 8.62
N THR A 10 -27.48 -16.60 8.38
CA THR A 10 -28.22 -17.50 9.24
C THR A 10 -27.33 -17.85 10.43
N ILE A 11 -27.92 -18.09 11.61
CA ILE A 11 -27.17 -18.53 12.81
C ILE A 11 -26.27 -19.75 12.49
N ARG A 12 -26.65 -20.55 11.49
CA ARG A 12 -25.89 -21.70 10.98
C ARG A 12 -24.56 -21.32 10.32
N SER A 13 -24.53 -20.28 9.48
CA SER A 13 -23.26 -19.83 8.86
C SER A 13 -22.30 -19.24 9.89
N GLU A 14 -22.82 -18.60 10.94
CA GLU A 14 -22.02 -18.12 12.08
C GLU A 14 -21.26 -19.26 12.73
N LEU A 15 -22.02 -20.30 13.08
CA LEU A 15 -21.52 -21.42 13.86
C LEU A 15 -20.51 -22.24 13.07
N ILE A 16 -20.74 -22.43 11.77
CA ILE A 16 -19.79 -23.08 10.87
C ILE A 16 -18.50 -22.25 10.77
N ALA A 17 -18.60 -20.93 10.58
CA ALA A 17 -17.42 -20.06 10.49
C ALA A 17 -16.61 -20.05 11.79
N ILE A 18 -17.26 -19.99 12.95
CA ILE A 18 -16.58 -20.00 14.25
C ILE A 18 -15.91 -21.37 14.50
N LYS A 19 -16.60 -22.49 14.24
CA LYS A 19 -16.03 -23.83 14.44
C LYS A 19 -14.85 -24.09 13.51
N THR A 20 -14.95 -23.68 12.24
CA THR A 20 -13.83 -23.81 11.30
C THR A 20 -12.65 -22.94 11.72
N PHE A 21 -12.89 -21.70 12.14
CA PHE A 21 -11.84 -20.82 12.69
C PHE A 21 -11.16 -21.42 13.92
N GLN A 22 -11.94 -21.95 14.88
CA GLN A 22 -11.43 -22.68 16.05
C GLN A 22 -10.55 -23.86 15.66
N THR A 23 -11.01 -24.68 14.71
CA THR A 23 -10.29 -25.87 14.26
C THR A 23 -8.93 -25.49 13.63
N ILE A 24 -8.91 -24.46 12.79
CA ILE A 24 -7.67 -23.96 12.13
C ILE A 24 -6.71 -23.33 13.15
N ALA A 25 -7.22 -22.65 14.18
CA ALA A 25 -6.38 -22.10 15.23
C ALA A 25 -5.77 -23.20 16.11
N ILE A 26 -6.53 -24.25 16.44
CA ILE A 26 -6.06 -25.42 17.18
C ILE A 26 -5.02 -26.19 16.37
N SER A 27 -5.16 -26.27 15.03
CA SER A 27 -4.14 -26.88 14.17
C SER A 27 -2.87 -26.05 14.01
N HIS A 28 -2.71 -24.96 14.77
CA HIS A 28 -1.56 -24.05 14.76
C HIS A 28 -1.28 -23.35 13.42
N ALA A 29 -2.23 -23.33 12.48
CA ALA A 29 -2.09 -22.61 11.22
C ALA A 29 -1.89 -21.10 11.42
N TYR A 30 -2.35 -20.56 12.56
CA TYR A 30 -2.17 -19.17 12.97
C TYR A 30 -1.08 -18.97 14.03
N SER A 31 -0.09 -19.87 14.14
CA SER A 31 0.97 -19.80 15.16
C SER A 31 1.71 -18.44 15.18
N ARG A 32 1.92 -17.83 14.01
CA ARG A 32 2.54 -16.49 13.89
C ARG A 32 1.73 -15.35 14.52
N LEU A 33 0.43 -15.52 14.69
CA LEU A 33 -0.47 -14.54 15.31
C LEU A 33 -0.62 -14.75 16.82
N SER A 34 -0.06 -15.83 17.37
CA SER A 34 -0.16 -16.20 18.79
C SER A 34 -1.58 -16.06 19.36
N PRO A 35 -2.61 -16.69 18.77
CA PRO A 35 -3.98 -16.53 19.22
C PRO A 35 -4.16 -17.10 20.63
N ASN A 36 -4.85 -16.37 21.50
CA ASN A 36 -5.19 -16.85 22.83
C ASN A 36 -6.32 -17.90 22.72
N LEU A 37 -5.94 -19.18 22.80
CA LEU A 37 -6.85 -20.32 22.67
C LEU A 37 -7.93 -20.37 23.77
N VAL A 38 -7.64 -19.84 24.96
CA VAL A 38 -8.60 -19.75 26.07
C VAL A 38 -9.77 -18.83 25.69
N ASN A 39 -9.45 -17.67 25.11
CA ASN A 39 -10.47 -16.74 24.62
C ASN A 39 -11.22 -17.28 23.39
N LEU A 40 -10.56 -18.14 22.61
CA LEU A 40 -11.14 -18.74 21.42
C LEU A 40 -12.17 -19.82 21.75
N ALA A 41 -12.00 -20.54 22.86
CA ALA A 41 -12.98 -21.49 23.37
C ALA A 41 -14.30 -20.81 23.78
N ASN A 42 -14.23 -19.53 24.20
CA ASN A 42 -15.40 -18.72 24.55
C ASN A 42 -16.15 -18.24 23.30
N HIS A 43 -17.14 -19.00 22.83
CA HIS A 43 -17.93 -18.73 21.61
C HIS A 43 -18.50 -17.30 21.50
N LYS A 44 -18.82 -16.65 22.63
CA LYS A 44 -19.39 -15.30 22.65
C LYS A 44 -18.50 -14.26 21.96
N LEU A 45 -17.18 -14.35 22.14
CA LEU A 45 -16.25 -13.36 21.62
C LEU A 45 -16.06 -13.50 20.09
N PRO A 46 -15.74 -14.69 19.53
CA PRO A 46 -15.71 -14.91 18.09
C PRO A 46 -17.04 -14.60 17.40
N SER A 47 -18.17 -14.92 18.04
CA SER A 47 -19.51 -14.59 17.55
C SER A 47 -19.70 -13.09 17.38
N ARG A 48 -19.33 -12.30 18.40
CA ARG A 48 -19.39 -10.84 18.30
C ARG A 48 -18.49 -10.32 17.18
N PHE A 49 -17.24 -10.76 17.11
CA PHE A 49 -16.33 -10.33 16.04
C PHE A 49 -16.85 -10.68 14.65
N TYR A 50 -17.37 -11.89 14.49
CA TYR A 50 -17.97 -12.33 13.24
C TYR A 50 -19.13 -11.41 12.83
N ARG A 51 -20.06 -11.15 13.75
CA ARG A 51 -21.21 -10.28 13.49
C ARG A 51 -20.78 -8.87 13.15
N ASP A 52 -19.89 -8.29 13.94
CA ASP A 52 -19.41 -6.92 13.73
C ASP A 52 -18.73 -6.80 12.35
N TYR A 53 -17.89 -7.78 11.98
CA TYR A 53 -17.24 -7.80 10.67
C TYR A 53 -18.22 -7.98 9.51
N VAL A 54 -19.10 -8.98 9.58
CA VAL A 54 -20.02 -9.31 8.48
C VAL A 54 -21.10 -8.22 8.31
N TYR A 55 -21.74 -7.79 9.40
CA TYR A 55 -22.84 -6.82 9.33
C TYR A 55 -22.36 -5.37 9.20
N SER A 56 -21.13 -5.04 9.63
CA SER A 56 -20.59 -3.70 9.40
C SER A 56 -19.83 -3.62 8.09
N TYR A 57 -18.80 -4.45 7.90
CA TYR A 57 -17.89 -4.30 6.77
C TYR A 57 -18.45 -4.97 5.51
N ILE A 58 -18.68 -6.29 5.53
CA ILE A 58 -19.08 -7.04 4.33
C ILE A 58 -20.45 -6.57 3.80
N TYR A 59 -21.41 -6.31 4.69
CA TYR A 59 -22.71 -5.76 4.30
C TYR A 59 -22.59 -4.40 3.59
N LYS A 60 -21.74 -3.49 4.08
CA LYS A 60 -21.49 -2.19 3.42
C LYS A 60 -20.85 -2.37 2.05
N LEU A 61 -19.92 -3.31 1.90
CA LEU A 61 -19.31 -3.64 0.61
C LEU A 61 -20.36 -4.20 -0.36
N ALA A 62 -21.14 -5.19 0.07
CA ALA A 62 -22.20 -5.79 -0.73
C ALA A 62 -23.24 -4.75 -1.18
N LYS A 63 -23.66 -3.85 -0.28
CA LYS A 63 -24.60 -2.76 -0.61
C LYS A 63 -24.03 -1.79 -1.65
N LYS A 64 -22.73 -1.49 -1.60
CA LYS A 64 -22.06 -0.67 -2.63
C LYS A 64 -22.05 -1.39 -3.98
N GLU A 65 -21.69 -2.67 -3.97
CA GLU A 65 -21.62 -3.51 -5.17
C GLU A 65 -22.99 -3.71 -5.83
N MET A 66 -24.06 -3.87 -5.04
CA MET A 66 -25.43 -3.94 -5.54
C MET A 66 -25.90 -2.64 -6.21
N LYS A 67 -25.45 -1.48 -5.72
CA LYS A 67 -25.79 -0.19 -6.34
C LYS A 67 -25.08 -0.01 -7.67
N ALA A 68 -23.81 -0.39 -7.73
CA ALA A 68 -23.01 -0.34 -8.95
C ALA A 68 -21.96 -1.45 -8.89
N ALA A 69 -22.13 -2.45 -9.76
CA ALA A 69 -21.17 -3.54 -9.89
C ALA A 69 -19.79 -3.00 -10.26
N GLY A 70 -18.75 -3.51 -9.61
CA GLY A 70 -17.37 -3.06 -9.73
C GLY A 70 -17.03 -1.79 -8.92
N SER A 71 -17.97 -1.18 -8.21
CA SER A 71 -17.72 0.07 -7.46
C SER A 71 -16.72 -0.13 -6.31
N VAL A 72 -16.72 -1.29 -5.64
CA VAL A 72 -15.75 -1.59 -4.58
C VAL A 72 -14.35 -1.68 -5.15
N LYS A 73 -14.17 -2.42 -6.25
CA LYS A 73 -12.88 -2.57 -6.93
C LYS A 73 -12.36 -1.22 -7.44
N LYS A 74 -13.25 -0.40 -8.01
CA LYS A 74 -12.91 0.97 -8.44
C LYS A 74 -12.47 1.82 -7.26
N GLY A 75 -13.21 1.81 -6.14
CA GLY A 75 -12.85 2.59 -4.96
C GLY A 75 -11.50 2.19 -4.35
N ILE A 76 -11.17 0.89 -4.35
CA ILE A 76 -9.85 0.40 -3.92
C ILE A 76 -8.76 0.93 -4.87
N ARG A 77 -8.99 0.83 -6.18
CA ARG A 77 -8.06 1.38 -7.20
C ARG A 77 -7.84 2.87 -6.98
N ASP A 78 -8.90 3.66 -6.85
CA ASP A 78 -8.85 5.11 -6.67
C ASP A 78 -8.15 5.50 -5.35
N THR A 79 -8.38 4.75 -4.27
CA THR A 79 -7.71 4.97 -2.97
C THR A 79 -6.21 4.72 -3.07
N ASN A 80 -5.81 3.63 -3.72
CA ASN A 80 -4.40 3.31 -3.94
C ASN A 80 -3.71 4.36 -4.81
N ILE A 81 -4.39 4.80 -5.89
CA ILE A 81 -3.90 5.89 -6.75
C ILE A 81 -3.67 7.16 -5.93
N TYR A 82 -4.64 7.56 -5.10
CA TYR A 82 -4.49 8.76 -4.28
C TYR A 82 -3.35 8.61 -3.26
N LYS A 83 -3.23 7.44 -2.63
CA LYS A 83 -2.15 7.15 -1.68
C LYS A 83 -0.78 7.27 -2.37
N HIS A 84 -0.62 6.67 -3.55
CA HIS A 84 0.63 6.71 -4.29
C HIS A 84 0.99 8.14 -4.73
N ARG A 85 0.02 8.89 -5.27
CA ARG A 85 0.21 10.32 -5.61
C ARG A 85 0.70 11.15 -4.42
N LYS A 86 0.15 10.88 -3.24
CA LYS A 86 0.55 11.56 -2.01
C LYS A 86 1.98 11.21 -1.63
N GLU A 87 2.35 9.94 -1.66
CA GLU A 87 3.72 9.49 -1.40
C GLU A 87 4.74 10.14 -2.37
N VAL A 88 4.44 10.15 -3.67
CA VAL A 88 5.31 10.78 -4.69
C VAL A 88 5.46 12.30 -4.46
N SER A 89 4.36 12.97 -4.12
CA SER A 89 4.36 14.40 -3.78
C SER A 89 5.26 14.70 -2.58
N GLU A 90 5.11 13.92 -1.50
CA GLU A 90 5.93 14.04 -0.29
C GLU A 90 7.42 13.81 -0.61
N GLU A 91 7.75 12.75 -1.35
CA GLU A 91 9.12 12.45 -1.75
C GLU A 91 9.76 13.55 -2.62
N ARG A 92 9.01 14.11 -3.58
CA ARG A 92 9.50 15.22 -4.42
C ARG A 92 9.74 16.46 -3.59
N THR A 93 8.80 16.77 -2.70
CA THR A 93 8.88 17.92 -1.81
C THR A 93 10.09 17.83 -0.89
N GLU A 94 10.36 16.65 -0.32
CA GLU A 94 11.56 16.41 0.48
C GLU A 94 12.85 16.57 -0.32
N PHE A 95 12.91 16.01 -1.53
CA PHE A 95 14.07 16.14 -2.41
C PHE A 95 14.33 17.61 -2.83
N LEU A 96 13.30 18.35 -3.20
CA LEU A 96 13.44 19.77 -3.56
C LEU A 96 13.88 20.63 -2.36
N ARG A 97 13.43 20.28 -1.15
CA ARG A 97 13.91 20.92 0.09
C ARG A 97 15.40 20.61 0.34
N SER A 98 15.85 19.37 0.14
CA SER A 98 17.25 19.01 0.36
C SER A 98 18.21 19.67 -0.63
N GLU A 99 17.77 19.89 -1.87
CA GLU A 99 18.53 20.60 -2.89
C GLU A 99 18.47 22.14 -2.74
N GLY A 100 17.71 22.66 -1.78
CA GLY A 100 17.65 24.09 -1.48
C GLY A 100 16.81 24.92 -2.48
N TYR A 101 15.83 24.32 -3.14
CA TYR A 101 14.93 25.06 -4.03
C TYR A 101 14.08 26.09 -3.27
N ARG A 102 13.67 27.15 -3.98
CA ARG A 102 12.81 28.21 -3.42
C ARG A 102 11.44 27.64 -3.04
N SER A 103 10.83 28.19 -1.99
CA SER A 103 9.51 27.79 -1.48
C SER A 103 8.42 27.76 -2.55
N ARG A 104 8.43 28.70 -3.52
CA ARG A 104 7.46 28.71 -4.63
C ARG A 104 7.56 27.47 -5.52
N VAL A 105 8.77 26.94 -5.73
CA VAL A 105 8.98 25.72 -6.53
C VAL A 105 8.55 24.49 -5.74
N ILE A 106 8.82 24.47 -4.43
CA ILE A 106 8.38 23.42 -3.52
C ILE A 106 6.85 23.36 -3.45
N ALA A 107 6.16 24.51 -3.41
CA ALA A 107 4.70 24.56 -3.41
C ALA A 107 4.08 23.88 -4.64
N LEU A 108 4.77 23.89 -5.79
CA LEU A 108 4.31 23.18 -7.00
C LEU A 108 4.30 21.65 -6.81
N SER A 109 5.11 21.11 -5.90
CA SER A 109 5.16 19.67 -5.61
C SER A 109 4.27 19.24 -4.44
N GLU A 110 3.62 20.18 -3.75
CA GLU A 110 2.72 19.88 -2.62
C GLU A 110 1.30 19.50 -3.09
N GLU A 111 0.92 19.86 -4.31
CA GLU A 111 -0.40 19.53 -4.87
C GLU A 111 -0.49 18.05 -5.27
N VAL A 112 -1.07 17.20 -4.42
CA VAL A 112 -1.19 15.73 -4.66
C VAL A 112 -1.82 15.37 -6.01
N GLU A 113 -2.82 16.14 -6.47
CA GLU A 113 -3.50 15.91 -7.75
C GLU A 113 -2.55 16.03 -8.95
N CYS A 114 -1.40 16.65 -8.75
CA CYS A 114 -0.44 17.00 -9.77
C CYS A 114 0.59 15.90 -10.05
N HIS A 115 0.58 14.83 -9.26
CA HIS A 115 1.58 13.77 -9.28
C HIS A 115 1.03 12.44 -9.82
N SER A 116 0.09 12.47 -10.77
CA SER A 116 -0.57 11.27 -11.29
C SER A 116 0.40 10.31 -11.98
N ASP A 117 0.50 9.07 -11.47
CA ASP A 117 1.61 8.14 -11.76
C ASP A 117 1.18 6.64 -11.80
N ASP A 118 0.03 6.28 -12.40
CA ASP A 118 -0.45 4.87 -12.35
C ASP A 118 -0.94 4.28 -13.68
N GLU A 119 -0.86 5.02 -14.80
CA GLU A 119 -0.94 4.39 -16.12
C GLU A 119 0.47 4.34 -16.70
N PRO A 120 1.04 3.13 -16.92
CA PRO A 120 2.29 3.03 -17.65
C PRO A 120 2.12 3.79 -18.96
N SER A 121 3.06 4.66 -19.30
CA SER A 121 3.12 5.20 -20.65
C SER A 121 3.21 4.02 -21.59
N PHE A 122 2.34 3.98 -22.58
CA PHE A 122 2.29 2.89 -23.54
C PHE A 122 2.94 3.33 -24.85
N ASP A 123 3.64 2.41 -25.51
CA ASP A 123 4.08 2.60 -26.90
C ASP A 123 2.88 2.53 -27.87
N ALA A 124 3.12 2.76 -29.16
CA ALA A 124 2.08 2.68 -30.20
C ALA A 124 1.37 1.31 -30.26
N ASN A 125 1.98 0.26 -29.69
CA ASN A 125 1.50 -1.11 -29.67
C ASN A 125 0.84 -1.50 -28.33
N ARG A 126 0.62 -0.55 -27.41
CA ARG A 126 0.08 -0.75 -26.06
C ARG A 126 0.97 -1.56 -25.11
N ASN A 127 2.28 -1.59 -25.33
CA ASN A 127 3.24 -2.12 -24.36
C ASN A 127 3.70 -1.02 -23.41
N PRO A 128 3.93 -1.31 -22.11
CA PRO A 128 4.52 -0.35 -21.18
C PRO A 128 5.89 0.10 -21.68
N ILE A 129 6.10 1.40 -21.79
CA ILE A 129 7.42 2.00 -21.98
C ILE A 129 8.22 1.72 -20.72
N LEU A 130 9.44 1.19 -20.85
CA LEU A 130 10.30 0.86 -19.72
C LEU A 130 11.45 1.87 -19.61
N ASP A 131 11.91 2.11 -18.37
CA ASP A 131 13.10 2.90 -18.09
C ASP A 131 14.38 2.08 -18.36
N ALA A 132 15.56 2.70 -18.21
CA ALA A 132 16.85 2.03 -18.39
C ALA A 132 17.10 0.86 -17.40
N ALA A 133 16.28 0.73 -16.35
CA ALA A 133 16.31 -0.35 -15.37
C ALA A 133 15.21 -1.42 -15.60
N GLY A 134 14.41 -1.29 -16.67
CA GLY A 134 13.34 -2.21 -17.01
C GLY A 134 12.01 -2.00 -16.26
N ASN A 135 11.84 -0.88 -15.57
CA ASN A 135 10.59 -0.55 -14.86
C ASN A 135 9.67 0.28 -15.76
N PRO A 136 8.33 0.12 -15.68
CA PRO A 136 7.41 0.96 -16.44
C PRO A 136 7.60 2.45 -16.14
N VAL A 137 7.75 3.25 -17.20
CA VAL A 137 7.72 4.71 -17.16
C VAL A 137 6.26 5.13 -17.05
N TYR A 138 5.92 5.84 -15.99
CA TYR A 138 4.55 6.24 -15.73
C TYR A 138 4.23 7.60 -16.36
N SER A 139 2.99 7.72 -16.83
CA SER A 139 2.51 8.93 -17.53
C SER A 139 2.11 9.98 -16.50
N ILE A 140 2.90 11.06 -16.36
CA ILE A 140 2.45 12.26 -15.64
C ILE A 140 1.28 12.87 -16.44
N TYR A 141 0.05 12.63 -15.99
CA TYR A 141 -1.12 13.25 -16.62
C TYR A 141 -0.98 14.76 -16.60
N ALA A 142 -0.98 15.36 -17.78
CA ALA A 142 -1.06 16.80 -17.92
C ALA A 142 -2.43 17.25 -17.39
N LYS A 143 -2.44 17.92 -16.23
CA LYS A 143 -3.62 18.71 -15.81
C LYS A 143 -3.81 19.77 -16.91
N SER A 144 -5.03 19.97 -17.39
CA SER A 144 -5.31 20.90 -18.50
C SER A 144 -4.79 22.32 -18.27
N ALA A 145 -4.64 22.72 -17.00
CA ALA A 145 -4.10 24.01 -16.58
C ALA A 145 -2.58 24.02 -16.34
N ARG A 146 -1.85 22.92 -16.54
CA ARG A 146 -0.40 22.85 -16.28
C ARG A 146 0.41 23.11 -17.54
N ASN A 147 1.40 23.99 -17.41
CA ASN A 147 2.42 24.20 -18.44
C ASN A 147 3.26 22.92 -18.64
N PRO A 148 3.42 22.41 -19.87
CA PRO A 148 4.26 21.25 -20.19
C PRO A 148 5.66 21.28 -19.58
N HIS A 149 6.28 22.47 -19.46
CA HIS A 149 7.61 22.62 -18.88
C HIS A 149 7.69 22.22 -17.40
N ILE A 150 6.60 22.39 -16.64
CA ILE A 150 6.55 21.95 -15.23
C ILE A 150 6.53 20.41 -15.17
N THR A 151 5.87 19.77 -16.12
CA THR A 151 5.86 18.31 -16.24
C THR A 151 7.26 17.79 -16.57
N GLU A 152 7.96 18.41 -17.51
CA GLU A 152 9.36 18.08 -17.85
C GLU A 152 10.30 18.28 -16.65
N PHE A 153 10.14 19.38 -15.92
CA PHE A 153 10.88 19.64 -14.69
C PHE A 153 10.71 18.50 -13.67
N PHE A 154 9.48 18.07 -13.42
CA PHE A 154 9.24 16.95 -12.49
C PHE A 154 9.83 15.63 -12.98
N ARG A 155 9.85 15.36 -14.29
CA ARG A 155 10.56 14.20 -14.84
C ARG A 155 12.06 14.25 -14.55
N ALA A 156 12.68 15.42 -14.74
CA ALA A 156 14.10 15.60 -14.44
C ALA A 156 14.39 15.39 -12.94
N VAL A 157 13.52 15.91 -12.07
CA VAL A 157 13.59 15.69 -10.62
C VAL A 157 13.48 14.21 -10.26
N ASP A 158 12.55 13.47 -10.87
CA ASP A 158 12.40 12.03 -10.61
C ASP A 158 13.63 11.22 -11.04
N VAL A 159 14.22 11.56 -12.19
CA VAL A 159 15.47 10.94 -12.66
C VAL A 159 16.62 11.21 -11.68
N ALA A 160 16.78 12.47 -11.25
CA ALA A 160 17.81 12.83 -10.27
C ALA A 160 17.59 12.10 -8.93
N ARG A 161 16.35 12.06 -8.43
CA ARG A 161 15.98 11.34 -7.21
C ARG A 161 16.27 9.83 -7.33
N ALA A 162 15.94 9.22 -8.46
CA ALA A 162 16.21 7.80 -8.72
C ALA A 162 17.71 7.49 -8.70
N GLN A 163 18.54 8.37 -9.27
CA GLN A 163 20.00 8.25 -9.23
C GLN A 163 20.53 8.32 -7.79
N VAL A 164 20.04 9.26 -6.98
CA VAL A 164 20.42 9.39 -5.56
C VAL A 164 20.00 8.16 -4.75
N LYS A 165 18.77 7.65 -4.96
CA LYS A 165 18.29 6.41 -4.32
C LYS A 165 19.15 5.20 -4.73
N ALA A 166 19.50 5.07 -6.00
CA ALA A 166 20.35 4.00 -6.51
C ALA A 166 21.77 4.07 -5.94
N ALA A 167 22.36 5.26 -5.86
CA ALA A 167 23.67 5.48 -5.25
C ALA A 167 23.67 5.10 -3.76
N THR A 168 22.62 5.47 -3.03
CA THR A 168 22.45 5.12 -1.61
C THR A 168 22.30 3.62 -1.41
N LYS A 169 21.54 2.94 -2.27
CA LYS A 169 21.37 1.48 -2.23
C LYS A 169 22.70 0.74 -2.46
N LYS A 170 23.52 1.19 -3.43
CA LYS A 170 24.86 0.62 -3.66
C LYS A 170 25.76 0.76 -2.43
N ARG A 171 25.76 1.91 -1.75
CA ARG A 171 26.54 2.13 -0.53
C ARG A 171 26.15 1.17 0.61
N ARG A 172 24.86 0.88 0.78
CA ARG A 172 24.38 -0.06 1.81
C ARG A 172 24.83 -1.50 1.58
N HIS A 173 25.00 -1.93 0.33
CA HIS A 173 25.50 -3.26 0.00
C HIS A 173 27.03 -3.40 0.15
N ILE A 174 27.77 -2.28 0.13
CA ILE A 174 29.24 -2.28 0.26
C ILE A 174 29.66 -2.16 1.73
N ALA A 175 28.78 -1.70 2.62
CA ALA A 175 29.07 -1.69 4.05
C ALA A 175 29.33 -3.14 4.53
N PRO A 176 30.52 -3.43 5.07
CA PRO A 176 30.81 -4.78 5.57
C PRO A 176 29.81 -5.12 6.68
N PRO A 177 29.37 -6.39 6.78
CA PRO A 177 28.48 -6.80 7.85
C PRO A 177 29.11 -6.42 9.18
N CYS A 178 28.36 -5.71 10.02
CA CYS A 178 28.78 -5.34 11.36
C CYS A 178 29.12 -6.64 12.12
N THR A 179 30.40 -6.97 12.21
CA THR A 179 30.86 -8.12 12.98
C THR A 179 30.55 -7.81 14.43
N ARG A 180 29.62 -8.57 15.01
CA ARG A 180 29.39 -8.57 16.45
C ARG A 180 30.74 -8.82 17.13
N VAL A 181 31.22 -7.87 17.90
CA VAL A 181 32.40 -8.06 18.75
C VAL A 181 32.04 -9.18 19.72
N PRO A 182 32.81 -10.29 19.79
CA PRO A 182 32.52 -11.38 20.71
C PRO A 182 32.64 -10.88 22.16
N SER A 183 31.64 -11.20 22.96
CA SER A 183 31.40 -10.73 24.33
C SER A 183 32.34 -11.35 25.39
N ASN A 184 33.61 -11.56 25.08
CA ASN A 184 34.56 -12.26 25.96
C ASN A 184 35.71 -11.35 26.43
N LEU A 185 35.38 -10.17 26.96
CA LEU A 185 36.38 -9.23 27.50
C LEU A 185 36.00 -8.69 28.90
N GLU A 186 35.14 -9.39 29.64
CA GLU A 186 34.78 -9.03 31.03
C GLU A 186 35.41 -9.96 32.10
N SER A 187 36.64 -10.43 31.92
CA SER A 187 37.29 -11.28 32.94
C SER A 187 38.69 -10.86 33.39
N ASP A 188 39.14 -9.62 33.13
CA ASP A 188 40.42 -9.14 33.65
C ASP A 188 40.35 -7.66 34.09
N ILE A 189 39.58 -7.39 35.14
CA ILE A 189 39.89 -6.27 36.06
C ILE A 189 39.71 -6.82 37.47
N SER A 190 40.85 -7.06 38.12
CA SER A 190 41.00 -7.36 39.55
C SER A 190 40.53 -6.22 40.44
#